data_AF-A0A290WZD2-F1
#
_entry.id   AF-A0A290WZD2-F1
#
_cell.length_a   1.000
_cell.length_b   1.000
_cell.length_c   1.000
_cell.angle_alpha   90.00
_cell.angle_beta   90.00
_cell.angle_gamma   90.00
#
_symmetry.space_group_name_H-M   'P 1'
#
loop_
_entity.id
_entity.type
_entity.pdbx_description
1 polymer ?
#
loop_
_entity_poly.entity_id
_entity_poly.type
_entity_poly.pdbx_seq_one_letter_code
_entity_poly.pdbx_strand_id
1 'polypeptide(L)'
;MKSLPYREGSWFAVPLPGGGYAVGVVARRAPAGRIMLAYMFGPKRDSLPALEELEGLRPEQAVRRLRTGDMALLNERWPLLGDSPHWERDTWPMPAFIRRNESLQRAWRASYADADPAKLNREESIPFDTPGMESDSLYGYGATELLMNKLLAQEAASAA
;
A
#
# COMPACT_ATOMS: atom_id res chain seq x y z
N MET A 1 -25.59 -8.28 -2.62
CA MET A 1 -24.27 -7.78 -3.05
C MET A 1 -23.27 -8.89 -2.81
N LYS A 2 -22.42 -9.23 -3.79
CA LYS A 2 -21.32 -10.19 -3.56
C LYS A 2 -20.33 -9.53 -2.61
N SER A 3 -19.94 -10.23 -1.54
CA SER A 3 -18.89 -9.75 -0.64
C SER A 3 -17.56 -9.68 -1.41
N LEU A 4 -16.75 -8.67 -1.12
CA LEU A 4 -15.38 -8.64 -1.63
C LEU A 4 -14.60 -9.85 -1.08
N PRO A 5 -13.65 -10.42 -1.83
CA PRO A 5 -12.86 -11.56 -1.38
C PRO A 5 -11.80 -11.18 -0.33
N TYR A 6 -11.69 -9.90 -0.01
CA TYR A 6 -10.74 -9.34 0.95
C TYR A 6 -11.43 -8.36 1.90
N ARG A 7 -10.77 -8.08 3.02
CA ARG A 7 -11.18 -7.12 4.06
C ARG A 7 -9.95 -6.38 4.60
N GLU A 8 -10.17 -5.46 5.55
CA GLU A 8 -9.04 -4.92 6.32
C GLU A 8 -8.35 -6.07 7.07
N GLY A 9 -7.01 -6.07 7.05
CA GLY A 9 -6.19 -7.15 7.57
C GLY A 9 -5.96 -8.33 6.62
N SER A 10 -6.52 -8.32 5.41
CA SER A 10 -6.17 -9.30 4.39
C SER A 10 -4.75 -9.06 3.88
N TRP A 11 -3.93 -10.10 3.95
CA TRP A 11 -2.59 -10.14 3.38
C TRP A 11 -2.63 -10.68 1.96
N PHE A 12 -1.78 -10.13 1.11
CA PHE A 12 -1.69 -10.50 -0.30
C PHE A 12 -0.26 -10.43 -0.81
N ALA A 13 0.02 -11.20 -1.85
CA ALA A 13 1.27 -11.15 -2.59
C ALA A 13 1.12 -10.29 -3.85
N VAL A 14 2.15 -9.51 -4.16
CA VAL A 14 2.27 -8.73 -5.39
C VAL A 14 3.36 -9.36 -6.25
N PRO A 15 2.99 -10.00 -7.38
CA PRO A 15 3.98 -10.56 -8.31
C PRO A 15 4.89 -9.46 -8.86
N LEU A 16 6.19 -9.69 -8.83
CA LEU A 16 7.17 -8.72 -9.34
C LEU A 16 7.59 -9.07 -10.77
N PRO A 17 7.77 -8.07 -11.65
CA PRO A 17 8.45 -8.26 -12.92
C PRO A 17 9.83 -8.91 -12.72
N GLY A 18 10.09 -10.03 -13.40
CA GLY A 18 11.31 -10.81 -13.20
C GLY A 18 11.22 -11.88 -12.09
N GLY A 19 10.02 -12.13 -11.57
CA GLY A 19 9.73 -13.23 -10.65
C GLY A 19 9.82 -12.85 -9.18
N GLY A 20 9.32 -13.75 -8.33
CA GLY A 20 9.13 -13.52 -6.90
C GLY A 20 8.01 -12.53 -6.59
N TYR A 21 7.91 -12.17 -5.31
CA TYR A 21 6.79 -11.47 -4.74
C TYR A 21 7.23 -10.41 -3.73
N ALA A 22 6.56 -9.27 -3.75
CA ALA A 22 6.42 -8.42 -2.56
C ALA A 22 5.15 -8.86 -1.81
N VAL A 23 4.97 -8.35 -0.60
CA VAL A 23 3.72 -8.58 0.16
C VAL A 23 3.10 -7.26 0.57
N GLY A 24 1.79 -7.27 0.74
CA GLY A 24 1.05 -6.14 1.28
C GLY A 24 -0.09 -6.59 2.19
N VAL A 25 -0.54 -5.67 3.03
CA VAL A 25 -1.76 -5.82 3.83
C VAL A 25 -2.73 -4.70 3.52
N VAL A 26 -4.01 -5.05 3.41
CA VAL A 26 -5.09 -4.08 3.22
C VAL A 26 -5.36 -3.40 4.55
N ALA A 27 -4.99 -2.12 4.67
CA ALA A 27 -5.20 -1.36 5.90
C ALA A 27 -6.55 -0.64 5.93
N ARG A 28 -7.03 -0.16 4.78
CA ARG A 28 -8.37 0.43 4.63
C ARG A 28 -8.94 0.05 3.26
N ARG A 29 -10.26 -0.06 3.17
CA ARG A 29 -10.97 -0.24 1.89
C ARG A 29 -12.07 0.80 1.73
N ALA A 30 -12.27 1.29 0.52
CA ALA A 30 -13.41 2.14 0.24
C ALA A 30 -14.72 1.32 0.40
N PRO A 31 -15.81 1.91 0.94
CA PRO A 31 -17.07 1.21 1.12
C PRO A 31 -17.63 0.61 -0.18
N ALA A 32 -17.42 1.30 -1.30
CA ALA A 32 -17.83 0.86 -2.64
C ALA A 32 -16.82 -0.09 -3.33
N GLY A 33 -15.75 -0.49 -2.63
CA GLY A 33 -14.60 -1.19 -3.23
C GLY A 33 -13.76 -0.27 -4.13
N ARG A 34 -12.98 -0.86 -5.04
CA ARG A 34 -12.17 -0.19 -6.08
C ARG A 34 -10.90 0.47 -5.60
N ILE A 35 -10.86 1.05 -4.41
CA ILE A 35 -9.68 1.70 -3.85
C ILE A 35 -9.42 1.16 -2.46
N MET A 36 -8.17 0.80 -2.20
CA MET A 36 -7.70 0.39 -0.89
C MET A 36 -6.42 1.14 -0.52
N LEU A 37 -6.23 1.37 0.78
CA LEU A 37 -4.94 1.70 1.35
C LEU A 37 -4.21 0.39 1.66
N ALA A 38 -2.99 0.24 1.16
CA ALA A 38 -2.14 -0.89 1.45
C ALA A 38 -0.79 -0.44 2.02
N TYR A 39 -0.31 -1.21 2.98
CA TYR A 39 1.07 -1.17 3.46
C TYR A 39 1.83 -2.29 2.77
N MET A 40 2.93 -1.94 2.11
CA MET A 40 3.71 -2.83 1.26
C MET A 40 5.08 -3.09 1.87
N PHE A 41 5.55 -4.32 1.76
CA PHE A 41 6.75 -4.79 2.46
C PHE A 41 7.71 -5.53 1.54
N GLY A 42 8.99 -5.37 1.87
CA GLY A 42 10.07 -6.24 1.44
C GLY A 42 10.34 -7.37 2.44
N PRO A 43 11.48 -8.06 2.30
CA PRO A 43 12.26 -8.12 1.06
C PRO A 43 11.47 -8.82 -0.06
N LYS A 44 12.02 -8.85 -1.28
CA LYS A 44 11.53 -9.73 -2.34
C LYS A 44 11.60 -11.18 -1.85
N ARG A 45 10.53 -11.95 -2.06
CA ARG A 45 10.42 -13.36 -1.72
C ARG A 45 10.33 -14.19 -2.98
N ASP A 46 11.10 -15.28 -3.06
CA ASP A 46 11.11 -16.11 -4.28
C ASP A 46 9.85 -17.00 -4.41
N SER A 47 9.19 -17.28 -3.29
CA SER A 47 7.92 -18.01 -3.21
C SER A 47 6.87 -17.22 -2.42
N LEU A 48 5.61 -17.65 -2.52
CA LEU A 48 4.54 -17.11 -1.66
C LEU A 48 4.85 -17.47 -0.20
N PRO A 49 4.94 -16.49 0.71
CA PRO A 49 5.13 -16.76 2.13
C PRO A 49 3.85 -17.27 2.77
N ALA A 50 3.98 -17.98 3.88
CA ALA A 50 2.86 -18.31 4.75
C ALA A 50 2.40 -17.05 5.53
N LEU A 51 1.14 -17.04 5.97
CA LEU A 51 0.57 -15.89 6.68
C LEU A 51 1.31 -15.62 8.00
N GLU A 52 1.70 -16.67 8.70
CA GLU A 52 2.39 -16.64 9.99
C GLU A 52 3.72 -15.89 9.93
N GLU A 53 4.39 -15.92 8.77
CA GLU A 53 5.64 -15.18 8.52
C GLU A 53 5.39 -13.66 8.42
N LEU A 54 4.16 -13.25 8.13
CA LEU A 54 3.77 -11.87 7.88
C LEU A 54 3.16 -11.20 9.11
N GLU A 55 2.60 -11.96 10.06
CA GLU A 55 1.91 -11.41 11.23
C GLU A 55 2.82 -10.55 12.13
N GLY A 56 4.13 -10.79 12.10
CA GLY A 56 5.11 -9.98 12.83
C GLY A 56 5.40 -8.61 12.20
N LEU A 57 4.96 -8.35 10.97
CA LEU A 57 5.24 -7.11 10.26
C LEU A 57 4.43 -5.93 10.82
N ARG A 58 5.12 -4.79 10.94
CA ARG A 58 4.60 -3.55 11.54
C ARG A 58 4.55 -2.43 10.51
N PRO A 59 3.61 -1.46 10.62
CA PRO A 59 3.46 -0.36 9.68
C PRO A 59 4.76 0.43 9.39
N GLU A 60 5.65 0.52 10.38
CA GLU A 60 6.93 1.22 10.30
C GLU A 60 7.94 0.50 9.39
N GLN A 61 7.79 -0.81 9.22
CA GLN A 61 8.64 -1.63 8.34
C GLN A 61 8.17 -1.60 6.87
N ALA A 62 7.03 -0.94 6.58
CA ALA A 62 6.53 -0.85 5.22
C ALA A 62 7.48 0.02 4.37
N VAL A 63 7.95 -0.54 3.26
CA VAL A 63 8.76 0.18 2.25
C VAL A 63 7.93 1.16 1.43
N ARG A 64 6.60 0.97 1.46
CA ARG A 64 5.65 1.86 0.82
C ARG A 64 4.29 1.80 1.49
N ARG A 65 3.67 2.95 1.69
CA ARG A 65 2.26 3.08 2.07
C ARG A 65 1.56 3.80 0.92
N LEU A 66 0.59 3.16 0.28
CA LEU A 66 0.00 3.68 -0.95
C LEU A 66 -1.50 3.39 -1.05
N ARG A 67 -2.17 4.15 -1.90
CA ARG A 67 -3.53 3.85 -2.35
C ARG A 67 -3.46 3.16 -3.71
N THR A 68 -4.13 2.02 -3.85
CA THR A 68 -4.15 1.25 -5.10
C THR A 68 -5.54 0.73 -5.41
N GLY A 69 -5.77 0.44 -6.69
CA GLY A 69 -6.94 -0.29 -7.13
C GLY A 69 -6.96 -1.73 -6.59
N ASP A 70 -8.16 -2.27 -6.34
CA ASP A 70 -8.36 -3.65 -5.84
C ASP A 70 -8.53 -4.70 -6.94
N MET A 71 -8.50 -4.29 -8.21
CA MET A 71 -8.73 -5.17 -9.36
C MET A 71 -7.85 -6.41 -9.40
N ALA A 72 -6.59 -6.29 -8.95
CA ALA A 72 -5.68 -7.42 -8.93
C ALA A 72 -6.02 -8.46 -7.84
N LEU A 73 -6.70 -8.05 -6.77
CA LEU A 73 -7.25 -9.01 -5.79
C LEU A 73 -8.52 -9.67 -6.35
N LEU A 74 -9.38 -8.89 -7.04
CA LEU A 74 -10.64 -9.40 -7.57
C LEU A 74 -10.47 -10.39 -8.72
N ASN A 75 -9.40 -10.27 -9.50
CA ASN A 75 -9.08 -11.18 -10.59
C ASN A 75 -8.01 -12.23 -10.21
N GLU A 76 -7.69 -12.35 -8.93
CA GLU A 76 -6.73 -13.32 -8.38
C GLU A 76 -5.29 -13.19 -8.91
N ARG A 77 -4.96 -12.08 -9.58
CA ARG A 77 -3.59 -11.76 -10.00
C ARG A 77 -2.68 -11.52 -8.81
N TRP A 78 -3.20 -10.93 -7.75
CA TRP A 78 -2.55 -10.80 -6.45
C TRP A 78 -3.12 -11.87 -5.53
N PRO A 79 -2.38 -12.97 -5.29
CA PRO A 79 -2.86 -14.04 -4.45
C PRO A 79 -3.13 -13.54 -3.03
N LEU A 80 -4.30 -13.85 -2.50
CA LEU A 80 -4.60 -13.66 -1.09
C LEU A 80 -3.87 -14.73 -0.28
N LEU A 81 -3.15 -14.30 0.75
CA LEU A 81 -2.37 -15.17 1.64
C LEU A 81 -3.15 -15.54 2.90
N GLY A 82 -4.21 -14.79 3.19
CA GLY A 82 -5.10 -15.01 4.32
C GLY A 82 -5.48 -13.70 4.99
N ASP A 83 -6.29 -13.79 6.05
CA ASP A 83 -6.68 -12.65 6.87
C ASP A 83 -5.98 -12.75 8.22
N SER A 84 -5.41 -11.63 8.69
CA SER A 84 -4.81 -11.60 10.02
C SER A 84 -5.89 -11.82 11.10
N PRO A 85 -5.78 -12.88 11.95
CA PRO A 85 -6.65 -13.07 13.11
C PRO A 85 -6.51 -11.98 14.17
N HIS A 86 -5.39 -11.26 14.18
CA HIS A 86 -5.03 -10.23 15.17
C HIS A 86 -5.08 -8.81 14.58
N TRP A 87 -5.93 -8.58 13.58
CA TRP A 87 -6.04 -7.28 12.95
C TRP A 87 -6.54 -6.19 13.92
N GLU A 88 -5.68 -5.22 14.20
CA GLU A 88 -5.99 -4.04 15.00
C GLU A 88 -5.90 -2.78 14.13
N ARG A 89 -7.06 -2.27 13.73
CA ARG A 89 -7.19 -1.16 12.78
C ARG A 89 -6.42 0.11 13.16
N ASP A 90 -6.32 0.40 14.46
CA ASP A 90 -5.66 1.58 14.99
C ASP A 90 -4.13 1.47 14.96
N THR A 91 -3.60 0.25 14.99
CA THR A 91 -2.18 -0.03 14.78
C THR A 91 -1.76 0.26 13.34
N TRP A 92 -2.69 0.30 12.38
CA TRP A 92 -2.45 0.54 10.96
C TRP A 92 -3.15 1.83 10.49
N PRO A 93 -2.66 3.03 10.86
CA PRO A 93 -3.39 4.28 10.63
C PRO A 93 -3.47 4.65 9.14
N MET A 94 -4.42 5.51 8.77
CA MET A 94 -4.41 6.20 7.47
C MET A 94 -3.30 7.26 7.48
N PRO A 95 -2.23 7.13 6.66
CA PRO A 95 -1.21 8.16 6.59
C PRO A 95 -1.74 9.39 5.85
N ALA A 96 -1.12 10.55 6.12
CA ALA A 96 -1.25 11.70 5.24
C ALA A 96 -0.27 11.54 4.06
N PHE A 97 -0.70 11.99 2.89
CA PHE A 97 0.10 11.97 1.67
C PHE A 97 0.54 13.38 1.28
N ILE A 98 1.58 13.49 0.45
CA ILE A 98 2.06 14.76 -0.08
C ILE A 98 1.81 14.84 -1.58
N ARG A 99 1.08 15.87 -2.00
CA ARG A 99 0.87 16.22 -3.40
C ARG A 99 1.79 17.36 -3.76
N ARG A 100 2.70 17.14 -4.71
CA ARG A 100 3.66 18.16 -5.18
C ARG A 100 3.29 18.68 -6.55
N ASN A 101 3.42 19.98 -6.75
CA ASN A 101 3.42 20.64 -8.05
C ASN A 101 4.78 21.28 -8.26
N GLU A 102 5.62 20.61 -9.06
CA GLU A 102 6.98 21.03 -9.39
C GLU A 102 7.02 22.38 -10.08
N SER A 103 6.12 22.62 -11.05
CA SER A 103 6.09 23.86 -11.84
C SER A 103 5.87 25.10 -10.97
N LEU A 104 5.04 24.96 -9.93
CA LEU A 104 4.73 26.04 -9.00
C LEU A 104 5.58 26.02 -7.73
N GLN A 105 6.45 25.02 -7.55
CA GLN A 105 7.18 24.76 -6.30
C GLN A 105 6.26 24.80 -5.06
N ARG A 106 5.11 24.12 -5.16
CA ARG A 106 4.08 24.06 -4.10
C ARG A 106 3.76 22.63 -3.72
N ALA A 107 3.49 22.42 -2.43
CA ALA A 107 3.05 21.14 -1.92
C ALA A 107 1.84 21.27 -1.00
N TRP A 108 1.07 20.19 -0.96
CA TRP A 108 -0.09 20.05 -0.10
C TRP A 108 -0.05 18.72 0.62
N ARG A 109 -0.41 18.74 1.90
CA ARG A 109 -0.70 17.54 2.69
C ARG A 109 -2.15 17.15 2.44
N ALA A 110 -2.35 15.97 1.88
CA ALA A 110 -3.64 15.36 1.63
C ALA A 110 -3.95 14.34 2.74
N SER A 111 -5.02 14.59 3.49
CA SER A 111 -5.51 13.71 4.55
C SER A 111 -6.83 13.09 4.11
N TYR A 112 -6.87 11.77 4.01
CA TYR A 112 -8.05 11.01 3.59
C TYR A 112 -8.93 10.62 4.79
N ALA A 113 -10.20 10.33 4.51
CA ALA A 113 -11.10 9.78 5.50
C ALA A 113 -10.60 8.41 5.94
N ASP A 114 -10.51 8.23 7.24
CA ASP A 114 -10.03 6.97 7.81
C ASP A 114 -10.98 5.81 7.45
N ALA A 115 -12.29 6.05 7.33
CA ALA A 115 -13.28 5.06 6.89
C ALA A 115 -13.39 4.89 5.35
N ASP A 116 -12.74 5.75 4.56
CA ASP A 116 -12.81 5.70 3.10
C ASP A 116 -11.54 6.26 2.44
N PRO A 117 -10.60 5.41 1.98
CA PRO A 117 -9.37 5.84 1.30
C PRO A 117 -9.62 6.56 -0.04
N ALA A 118 -10.84 6.56 -0.57
CA ALA A 118 -11.20 7.34 -1.76
C ALA A 118 -11.60 8.79 -1.43
N LYS A 119 -11.98 9.07 -0.18
CA LYS A 119 -12.54 10.37 0.21
C LYS A 119 -11.46 11.27 0.81
N LEU A 120 -11.07 12.32 0.10
CA LEU A 120 -10.20 13.37 0.63
C LEU A 120 -10.96 14.19 1.69
N ASN A 121 -10.44 14.23 2.92
CA ASN A 121 -11.06 14.96 4.03
C ASN A 121 -10.52 16.40 4.13
N ARG A 122 -9.21 16.55 4.01
CA ARG A 122 -8.54 17.84 4.20
C ARG A 122 -7.32 17.93 3.30
N GLU A 123 -7.11 19.12 2.77
CA GLU A 123 -5.88 19.48 2.08
C GLU A 123 -5.35 20.78 2.68
N GLU A 124 -4.06 20.81 3.02
CA GLU A 124 -3.40 21.99 3.59
C GLU A 124 -2.05 22.23 2.93
N SER A 125 -1.70 23.50 2.71
CA SER A 125 -0.40 23.85 2.14
C SER A 125 0.71 23.56 3.15
N ILE A 126 1.80 22.96 2.67
CA ILE A 126 2.99 22.64 3.45
C ILE A 126 4.26 22.99 2.66
N PRO A 127 5.43 23.08 3.30
CA PRO A 127 6.69 23.28 2.59
C PRO A 127 6.92 22.21 1.52
N PHE A 128 7.43 22.62 0.36
CA PHE A 128 7.64 21.76 -0.80
C PHE A 128 8.54 20.55 -0.48
N ASP A 129 9.62 20.79 0.27
CA ASP A 129 10.63 19.79 0.64
C ASP A 129 10.29 18.99 1.90
N THR A 130 9.02 18.97 2.34
CA THR A 130 8.60 18.21 3.53
C THR A 130 9.01 16.73 3.37
N PRO A 131 9.91 16.20 4.21
CA PRO A 131 10.41 14.83 4.08
C PRO A 131 9.46 13.81 4.71
N GLY A 132 9.70 12.53 4.44
CA GLY A 132 9.04 11.41 5.15
C GLY A 132 7.56 11.19 4.81
N MET A 133 7.03 11.88 3.80
CA MET A 133 5.65 11.70 3.34
C MET A 133 5.61 10.95 2.00
N GLU A 134 4.63 10.07 1.89
CA GLU A 134 4.35 9.31 0.68
C GLU A 134 3.64 10.18 -0.36
N SER A 135 3.97 10.00 -1.64
CA SER A 135 3.32 10.74 -2.72
C SER A 135 1.83 10.46 -2.75
N ASP A 136 1.03 11.52 -2.88
CA ASP A 136 -0.41 11.41 -3.07
C ASP A 136 -0.73 10.95 -4.49
N SER A 137 -0.83 9.63 -4.67
CA SER A 137 -1.09 8.99 -5.95
C SER A 137 -2.00 7.78 -5.76
N LEU A 138 -2.88 7.57 -6.73
CA LEU A 138 -3.70 6.37 -6.83
C LEU A 138 -3.10 5.46 -7.90
N TYR A 139 -2.55 4.33 -7.48
CA TYR A 139 -1.89 3.39 -8.37
C TYR A 139 -2.88 2.37 -8.94
N GLY A 140 -2.75 2.08 -10.24
CA GLY A 140 -3.28 0.84 -10.80
C GLY A 140 -2.38 -0.34 -10.42
N TYR A 141 -2.91 -1.56 -10.46
CA TYR A 141 -2.16 -2.74 -10.01
C TYR A 141 -0.81 -2.92 -10.73
N GLY A 142 -0.75 -2.71 -12.06
CA GLY A 142 0.52 -2.82 -12.80
C GLY A 142 1.54 -1.75 -12.41
N ALA A 143 1.09 -0.54 -12.06
CA ALA A 143 1.96 0.51 -11.55
C ALA A 143 2.47 0.17 -10.14
N THR A 144 1.62 -0.44 -9.30
CA THR A 144 2.01 -0.95 -7.97
C THR A 144 3.08 -2.03 -8.09
N GLU A 145 2.92 -3.01 -9.00
CA GLU A 145 3.92 -4.07 -9.25
C GLU A 145 5.28 -3.50 -9.66
N LEU A 146 5.28 -2.55 -10.60
CA LEU A 146 6.50 -1.87 -11.06
C LEU A 146 7.17 -1.05 -9.95
N LEU A 147 6.37 -0.31 -9.16
CA LEU A 147 6.85 0.47 -8.02
C LEU A 147 7.53 -0.44 -7.00
N MET A 148 6.88 -1.53 -6.61
CA MET A 148 7.42 -2.47 -5.63
C MET A 148 8.70 -3.12 -6.13
N ASN A 149 8.74 -3.54 -7.40
CA ASN A 149 9.97 -4.11 -7.97
C ASN A 149 11.15 -3.14 -7.92
N LYS A 150 10.91 -1.87 -8.27
CA LYS A 150 11.94 -0.83 -8.20
C LYS A 150 12.44 -0.62 -6.77
N LEU A 151 11.52 -0.48 -5.81
CA LEU A 151 11.88 -0.23 -4.41
C LEU A 151 12.69 -1.37 -3.81
N LEU A 152 12.28 -2.62 -4.05
CA LEU A 152 12.96 -3.79 -3.50
C LEU A 152 14.31 -4.06 -4.17
N ALA A 153 14.46 -3.73 -5.45
CA ALA A 153 15.76 -3.77 -6.12
C ALA A 153 16.75 -2.75 -5.53
N GLN A 154 16.27 -1.55 -5.19
CA GLN A 154 17.08 -0.50 -4.56
C GLN A 154 17.46 -0.87 -3.11
N GLU A 155 16.54 -1.45 -2.36
CA GLU A 155 16.77 -1.94 -1.00
C GLU A 155 17.86 -3.03 -0.99
N ALA A 156 17.76 -4.02 -1.89
CA ALA A 156 18.78 -5.07 -2.04
C ALA A 156 20.16 -4.51 -2.40
N ALA A 157 20.22 -3.52 -3.30
CA ALA A 157 21.48 -2.88 -3.68
C ALA A 157 22.10 -2.03 -2.56
N SER A 158 21.30 -1.52 -1.62
CA SER A 158 21.78 -0.71 -0.49
C SER A 158 22.24 -1.56 0.70
N ALA A 159 21.88 -2.85 0.72
CA ALA A 159 22.24 -3.81 1.77
C ALA A 159 23.49 -4.66 1.42
N ALA A 160 24.00 -4.53 0.19
CA ALA A 160 25.19 -5.22 -0.31
C ALA A 160 26.45 -4.33 -0.21
#